data_AF-A0A925PUP7-F1
#
_entry.id   AF-A0A925PUP7-F1
#
_cell.length_a   1.000
_cell.length_b   1.000
_cell.length_c   1.000
_cell.angle_alpha   90.00
_cell.angle_beta   90.00
_cell.angle_gamma   90.00
#
_symmetry.space_group_name_H-M   'P 1'
#
loop_
_entity.id
_entity.type
_entity.pdbx_description
1 polymer ?
#
loop_
_entity_poly.entity_id
_entity_poly.type
_entity_poly.pdbx_seq_one_letter_code
_entity_poly.pdbx_strand_id
1 'polypeptide(L)'
;MRVLSEGGAKHLAQPQVAKEAGIPQGHLTYYFPRKVDLVRGVAERLREMIFQEVAPLLAGGIVAGIKEKFFGIAARIAQNRGRTRVLLALLVEMENDVELRNGLADRVTTLKSAFAAVLQRDLSDPDVDLAVAAAWGLGLQALVFEGRRTDEETQALFARSRARLDGQAKLLGTLSYQNVLARGFALVRAADGTMLRRAVAVDPGAALDVEFADGHIGAHADAGERKAEPRAKAPSRGRDEKQGSLL
;
A
#
# COMPACT_ATOMS: atom_id res chain seq x y z
N MET A 1 3.04 30.19 -7.78
CA MET A 1 2.34 28.91 -8.10
C MET A 1 1.66 28.95 -9.47
N ARG A 2 0.71 29.87 -9.72
CA ARG A 2 -0.02 29.97 -11.01
C ARG A 2 0.88 30.05 -12.25
N VAL A 3 1.86 30.94 -12.23
CA VAL A 3 2.87 31.08 -13.30
C VAL A 3 3.56 29.76 -13.67
N LEU A 4 3.88 28.92 -12.68
CA LEU A 4 4.52 27.62 -12.89
C LEU A 4 3.54 26.56 -13.35
N SER A 5 2.31 26.57 -12.83
CA SER A 5 1.29 25.59 -13.23
C SER A 5 0.80 25.79 -14.66
N GLU A 6 0.85 27.02 -15.17
CA GLU A 6 0.38 27.37 -16.52
C GLU A 6 1.53 27.48 -17.53
N GLY A 7 2.65 28.10 -17.16
CA GLY A 7 3.79 28.35 -18.05
C GLY A 7 5.01 27.45 -17.83
N GLY A 8 5.04 26.64 -16.76
CA GLY A 8 6.22 25.84 -16.41
C GLY A 8 7.46 26.68 -16.01
N ALA A 9 8.62 26.02 -15.88
CA ALA A 9 9.84 26.62 -15.33
C ALA A 9 10.31 27.89 -16.05
N LYS A 10 10.11 27.97 -17.37
CA LYS A 10 10.54 29.11 -18.22
C LYS A 10 9.86 30.42 -17.86
N HIS A 11 8.70 30.38 -17.20
CA HIS A 11 7.94 31.57 -16.83
C HIS A 11 8.23 32.04 -15.40
N LEU A 12 9.09 31.34 -14.64
CA LEU A 12 9.50 31.73 -13.28
C LEU A 12 10.51 32.88 -13.29
N ALA A 13 10.23 33.94 -14.04
CA ALA A 13 11.00 35.17 -14.04
C ALA A 13 10.28 36.20 -13.15
N GLN A 14 11.06 37.01 -12.41
CA GLN A 14 10.51 38.03 -11.50
C GLN A 14 9.47 38.96 -12.19
N PRO A 15 9.67 39.43 -13.44
CA PRO A 15 8.67 40.27 -14.12
C PRO A 15 7.33 39.57 -14.34
N GLN A 16 7.35 38.31 -14.83
CA GLN A 16 6.13 37.50 -15.00
C GLN A 16 5.43 37.24 -13.65
N VAL A 17 6.18 36.94 -12.60
CA VAL A 17 5.61 36.68 -11.27
C VAL A 17 5.01 37.95 -10.66
N ALA A 18 5.67 39.10 -10.81
CA ALA A 18 5.14 40.39 -10.35
C ALA A 18 3.85 40.75 -11.08
N LYS A 19 3.82 40.57 -12.40
CA LYS A 19 2.63 40.77 -13.24
C LYS A 19 1.46 39.88 -12.82
N GLU A 20 1.71 38.57 -12.64
CA GLU A 20 0.68 37.61 -12.23
C GLU A 20 0.17 37.87 -10.80
N ALA A 21 1.05 38.32 -9.90
CA ALA A 21 0.69 38.66 -8.53
C ALA A 21 0.03 40.05 -8.40
N GLY A 22 0.01 40.86 -9.47
CA GLY A 22 -0.53 42.21 -9.44
C GLY A 22 0.25 43.18 -8.56
N ILE A 23 1.53 42.92 -8.29
CA ILE A 23 2.38 43.74 -7.42
C ILE A 23 3.51 44.41 -8.22
N PRO A 24 4.03 45.57 -7.77
CA PRO A 24 5.19 46.17 -8.40
C PRO A 24 6.43 45.27 -8.25
N GLN A 25 7.25 45.20 -9.30
CA GLN A 25 8.44 44.34 -9.32
C GLN A 25 9.39 44.60 -8.15
N GLY A 26 9.53 45.86 -7.71
CA GLY A 26 10.36 46.21 -6.55
C GLY A 26 9.95 45.52 -5.24
N HIS A 27 8.65 45.31 -5.01
CA HIS A 27 8.18 44.55 -3.84
C HIS A 27 8.57 43.07 -3.94
N LEU A 28 8.50 42.50 -5.15
CA LEU A 28 8.89 41.11 -5.35
C LEU A 28 10.39 40.92 -5.14
N THR A 29 11.22 41.82 -5.68
CA THR A 29 12.68 41.77 -5.52
C THR A 29 13.11 42.01 -4.06
N TYR A 30 12.33 42.73 -3.25
CA TYR A 30 12.58 42.89 -1.82
C TYR A 30 12.44 41.57 -1.04
N TYR A 31 11.35 40.82 -1.27
CA TYR A 31 11.10 39.53 -0.60
C TYR A 31 11.85 38.35 -1.23
N PHE A 32 12.12 38.41 -2.54
CA PHE A 32 12.79 37.37 -3.30
C PHE A 32 13.90 37.97 -4.16
N PRO A 33 15.05 38.32 -3.56
CA PRO A 33 16.14 39.00 -4.28
C PRO A 33 16.66 38.19 -5.45
N ARG A 34 16.77 36.86 -5.29
CA ARG A 34 17.26 35.94 -6.32
C ARG A 34 16.15 35.00 -6.78
N LYS A 35 16.29 34.49 -8.00
CA LYS A 35 15.38 33.45 -8.55
C LYS A 35 15.27 32.24 -7.60
N VAL A 36 16.38 31.84 -6.98
CA VAL A 36 16.42 30.71 -6.03
C VAL A 36 15.55 30.95 -4.79
N ASP A 37 15.44 32.20 -4.32
CA ASP A 37 14.61 32.53 -3.16
C ASP A 37 13.12 32.39 -3.51
N LEU A 38 12.75 32.73 -4.75
CA LEU A 38 11.40 32.57 -5.29
C LEU A 38 11.05 31.09 -5.49
N VAL A 39 12.00 30.28 -5.99
CA VAL A 39 11.88 28.82 -6.09
C VAL A 39 11.67 28.20 -4.71
N ARG A 40 12.43 28.65 -3.70
CA ARG A 40 12.32 28.18 -2.31
C ARG A 40 10.94 28.49 -1.73
N GLY A 41 10.45 29.70 -1.88
CA GLY A 41 9.09 30.06 -1.42
C GLY A 41 7.99 29.26 -2.13
N VAL A 42 8.16 28.94 -3.41
CA VAL A 42 7.28 28.02 -4.16
C VAL A 42 7.33 26.61 -3.56
N ALA A 43 8.53 26.10 -3.26
CA ALA A 43 8.71 24.78 -2.67
C ALA A 43 8.08 24.68 -1.28
N GLU A 44 8.22 25.72 -0.43
CA GLU A 44 7.60 25.82 0.89
C GLU A 44 6.07 25.86 0.80
N ARG A 45 5.51 26.68 -0.12
CA ARG A 45 4.06 26.72 -0.31
C ARG A 45 3.50 25.38 -0.78
N LEU A 46 4.25 24.69 -1.66
CA LEU A 46 3.88 23.35 -2.10
C LEU A 46 3.93 22.36 -0.92
N ARG A 47 4.95 22.42 -0.04
CA ARG A 47 5.02 21.61 1.19
C ARG A 47 3.75 21.76 2.04
N GLU A 48 3.34 23.01 2.30
CA GLU A 48 2.14 23.32 3.11
C GLU A 48 0.88 22.66 2.54
N MET A 49 0.66 22.77 1.23
CA MET A 49 -0.54 22.22 0.58
C MET A 49 -0.59 20.70 0.64
N ILE A 50 0.53 20.02 0.39
CA ILE A 50 0.60 18.55 0.43
C ILE A 50 0.38 18.05 1.84
N PHE A 51 1.02 18.69 2.83
CA PHE A 51 0.86 18.31 4.22
C PHE A 51 -0.60 18.42 4.66
N GLN A 52 -1.32 19.47 4.28
CA GLN A 52 -2.75 19.60 4.60
C GLN A 52 -3.63 18.53 3.93
N GLU A 53 -3.28 18.04 2.75
CA GLU A 53 -3.99 16.94 2.08
C GLU A 53 -3.68 15.57 2.67
N VAL A 54 -2.44 15.35 3.12
CA VAL A 54 -1.95 14.03 3.57
C VAL A 54 -2.03 13.86 5.09
N ALA A 55 -1.91 14.92 5.88
CA ALA A 55 -1.95 14.86 7.35
C ALA A 55 -3.21 14.18 7.91
N PRO A 56 -4.43 14.41 7.37
CA PRO A 56 -5.62 13.70 7.83
C PRO A 56 -5.56 12.18 7.58
N LEU A 57 -4.84 11.74 6.55
CA LEU A 57 -4.63 10.32 6.25
C LEU A 57 -3.64 9.65 7.22
N LEU A 58 -2.68 10.43 7.74
CA LEU A 58 -1.71 9.96 8.73
C LEU A 58 -2.26 10.04 10.16
N ALA A 59 -3.13 11.01 10.45
CA ALA A 59 -3.77 11.20 11.76
C ALA A 59 -4.96 10.25 11.99
N GLY A 60 -5.64 9.82 10.92
CA GLY A 60 -6.58 8.71 11.00
C GLY A 60 -5.82 7.41 11.20
N GLY A 61 -5.77 6.89 12.42
CA GLY A 61 -5.25 5.55 12.68
C GLY A 61 -5.87 4.52 11.73
N ILE A 62 -5.10 3.49 11.41
CA ILE A 62 -5.41 2.40 10.48
C ILE A 62 -6.86 1.93 10.65
N VAL A 63 -7.76 2.40 9.79
CA VAL A 63 -9.10 1.84 9.64
C VAL A 63 -9.31 1.61 8.14
N ALA A 64 -9.97 0.49 7.84
CA ALA A 64 -10.20 -0.12 6.53
C ALA A 64 -10.90 0.75 5.46
N GLY A 65 -10.87 2.08 5.57
CA GLY A 65 -11.24 3.03 4.52
C GLY A 65 -10.11 3.96 4.06
N ILE A 66 -8.94 3.92 4.71
CA ILE A 66 -7.77 4.71 4.28
C ILE A 66 -7.19 4.14 2.99
N LYS A 67 -7.10 2.82 2.83
CA LYS A 67 -6.67 2.18 1.57
C LYS A 67 -7.58 2.58 0.41
N GLU A 68 -8.90 2.57 0.60
CA GLU A 68 -9.88 2.98 -0.41
C GLU A 68 -9.69 4.43 -0.86
N LYS A 69 -9.50 5.35 0.09
CA LYS A 69 -9.34 6.78 -0.19
C LYS A 69 -7.94 7.14 -0.65
N PHE A 70 -6.92 6.40 -0.21
CA PHE A 70 -5.52 6.66 -0.51
C PHE A 70 -5.23 6.56 -2.00
N PHE A 71 -5.69 5.50 -2.67
CA PHE A 71 -5.51 5.40 -4.12
C PHE A 71 -6.21 6.54 -4.87
N GLY A 72 -7.38 6.99 -4.41
CA GLY A 72 -8.08 8.13 -5.00
C GLY A 72 -7.33 9.45 -4.80
N ILE A 73 -6.77 9.66 -3.60
CA ILE A 73 -6.00 10.86 -3.28
C ILE A 73 -4.64 10.86 -3.99
N ALA A 74 -3.93 9.73 -3.98
CA ALA A 74 -2.67 9.56 -4.71
C ALA A 74 -2.88 9.76 -6.22
N ALA A 75 -3.96 9.23 -6.80
CA ALA A 75 -4.34 9.48 -8.19
C ALA A 75 -4.66 10.97 -8.43
N ARG A 76 -5.41 11.63 -7.53
CA ARG A 76 -5.74 13.07 -7.65
C ARG A 76 -4.51 13.96 -7.55
N ILE A 77 -3.57 13.60 -6.68
CA ILE A 77 -2.27 14.26 -6.54
C ILE A 77 -1.45 14.10 -7.82
N ALA A 78 -1.36 12.88 -8.36
CA ALA A 78 -0.61 12.58 -9.57
C ALA A 78 -1.23 13.24 -10.81
N GLN A 79 -2.56 13.32 -10.90
CA GLN A 79 -3.29 13.88 -12.04
C GLN A 79 -3.33 15.41 -12.05
N ASN A 80 -2.90 16.10 -10.99
CA ASN A 80 -2.89 17.55 -10.97
C ASN A 80 -1.76 18.09 -11.86
N ARG A 81 -2.09 18.39 -13.12
CA ARG A 81 -1.14 18.87 -14.15
C ARG A 81 -0.33 20.07 -13.69
N GLY A 82 -0.99 21.04 -13.05
CA GLY A 82 -0.33 22.23 -12.52
C GLY A 82 0.72 21.89 -11.46
N ARG A 83 0.41 20.94 -10.58
CA ARG A 83 1.33 20.45 -9.55
C ARG A 83 2.48 19.64 -10.15
N THR A 84 2.23 18.79 -11.15
CA THR A 84 3.28 18.02 -11.84
C THR A 84 4.24 18.94 -12.58
N ARG A 85 3.75 20.01 -13.22
CA ARG A 85 4.62 21.04 -13.84
C ARG A 85 5.49 21.77 -12.83
N VAL A 86 4.93 22.12 -11.67
CA VAL A 86 5.72 22.72 -10.58
C VAL A 86 6.80 21.74 -10.10
N LEU A 87 6.47 20.46 -9.90
CA LEU A 87 7.44 19.45 -9.48
C LEU A 87 8.55 19.25 -10.52
N LEU A 88 8.22 19.19 -11.81
CA LEU A 88 9.21 19.13 -12.89
C LEU A 88 10.12 20.37 -12.90
N ALA A 89 9.56 21.56 -12.69
CA ALA A 89 10.35 22.78 -12.59
C ALA A 89 11.30 22.75 -11.39
N LEU A 90 10.85 22.23 -10.24
CA LEU A 90 11.69 22.06 -9.05
C LEU A 90 12.78 20.99 -9.25
N LEU A 91 12.46 19.89 -9.94
CA LEU A 91 13.41 18.82 -10.26
C LEU A 91 14.54 19.29 -11.19
N VAL A 92 14.26 20.21 -12.12
CA VAL A 92 15.32 20.80 -12.96
C VAL A 92 16.17 21.77 -12.14
N GLU A 93 15.57 22.57 -11.26
CA GLU A 93 16.33 23.54 -10.46
C GLU A 93 17.20 22.86 -9.39
N MET A 94 16.79 21.72 -8.84
CA MET A 94 17.55 20.99 -7.81
C MET A 94 18.89 20.43 -8.29
N GLU A 95 19.08 20.31 -9.61
CA GLU A 95 20.37 19.86 -10.16
C GLU A 95 21.51 20.79 -9.73
N ASN A 96 21.19 22.07 -9.51
CA ASN A 96 22.14 23.13 -9.21
C ASN A 96 22.10 23.61 -7.75
N ASP A 97 21.24 23.05 -6.90
CA ASP A 97 21.04 23.48 -5.50
C ASP A 97 20.91 22.28 -4.55
N VAL A 98 21.92 22.09 -3.69
CA VAL A 98 21.99 20.98 -2.72
C VAL A 98 20.97 21.13 -1.58
N GLU A 99 20.66 22.34 -1.14
CA GLU A 99 19.64 22.57 -0.11
C GLU A 99 18.26 22.22 -0.66
N LEU A 100 17.97 22.62 -1.90
CA LEU A 100 16.73 22.27 -2.58
C LEU A 100 16.60 20.76 -2.79
N ARG A 101 17.70 20.07 -3.11
CA ARG A 101 17.75 18.61 -3.25
C ARG A 101 17.43 17.91 -1.93
N ASN A 102 18.08 18.30 -0.83
CA ASN A 102 17.84 17.72 0.49
C ASN A 102 16.39 17.96 0.94
N GLY A 103 15.90 19.19 0.79
CA GLY A 103 14.50 19.51 1.11
C GLY A 103 13.49 18.74 0.25
N LEU A 104 13.83 18.41 -1.00
CA LEU A 104 12.97 17.55 -1.83
C LEU A 104 13.06 16.08 -1.40
N ALA A 105 14.25 15.58 -1.06
CA ALA A 105 14.43 14.22 -0.55
C ALA A 105 13.61 13.97 0.71
N ASP A 106 13.64 14.89 1.68
CA ASP A 106 12.82 14.80 2.91
C ASP A 106 11.32 14.71 2.61
N ARG A 107 10.87 15.39 1.54
CA ARG A 107 9.47 15.34 1.08
C ARG A 107 9.13 14.01 0.44
N VAL A 108 10.04 13.44 -0.34
CA VAL A 108 9.88 12.08 -0.89
C VAL A 108 9.81 11.08 0.25
N THR A 109 10.64 11.22 1.29
CA THR A 109 10.60 10.37 2.49
C THR A 109 9.26 10.48 3.22
N THR A 110 8.69 11.68 3.34
CA THR A 110 7.35 11.88 3.93
C THR A 110 6.25 11.23 3.10
N LEU A 111 6.37 11.27 1.76
CA LEU A 111 5.43 10.56 0.89
C LEU A 111 5.61 9.04 1.00
N LYS A 112 6.86 8.56 1.04
CA LYS A 112 7.21 7.15 1.25
C LYS A 112 6.61 6.62 2.55
N SER A 113 6.62 7.38 3.64
CA SER A 113 6.04 6.93 4.91
C SER A 113 4.53 6.74 4.83
N ALA A 114 3.82 7.59 4.08
CA ALA A 114 2.40 7.40 3.81
C ALA A 114 2.13 6.12 2.98
N PHE A 115 2.93 5.86 1.95
CA PHE A 115 2.83 4.62 1.16
C PHE A 115 3.19 3.38 2.01
N ALA A 116 4.24 3.44 2.82
CA ALA A 116 4.64 2.37 3.72
C ALA A 116 3.52 2.01 4.72
N ALA A 117 2.91 3.02 5.34
CA ALA A 117 1.78 2.83 6.25
C ALA A 117 0.58 2.17 5.55
N VAL A 118 0.25 2.62 4.34
CA VAL A 118 -0.88 2.07 3.57
C VAL A 118 -0.62 0.65 3.11
N LEU A 119 0.60 0.37 2.65
CA LEU A 119 1.01 -0.95 2.19
C LEU A 119 1.31 -1.91 3.35
N GLN A 120 1.32 -1.42 4.60
CA GLN A 120 1.72 -2.18 5.80
C GLN A 120 3.11 -2.80 5.64
N ARG A 121 4.04 -1.98 5.14
CA ARG A 121 5.41 -2.35 4.79
C ARG A 121 6.38 -1.45 5.52
N ASP A 122 7.62 -1.90 5.67
CA ASP A 122 8.69 -1.04 6.18
C ASP A 122 9.02 0.08 5.18
N LEU A 123 9.52 1.22 5.68
CA LEU A 123 9.89 2.36 4.82
C LEU A 123 11.01 2.01 3.82
N SER A 124 11.88 1.08 4.17
CA SER A 124 12.99 0.59 3.34
C SER A 124 12.59 -0.51 2.35
N ASP A 125 11.33 -0.97 2.41
CA ASP A 125 10.85 -2.01 1.52
C ASP A 125 10.85 -1.54 0.04
N PRO A 126 11.49 -2.29 -0.89
CA PRO A 126 11.55 -1.92 -2.31
C PRO A 126 10.18 -1.68 -2.96
N ASP A 127 9.13 -2.33 -2.46
CA ASP A 127 7.78 -2.15 -2.99
C ASP A 127 7.20 -0.77 -2.67
N VAL A 128 7.65 -0.14 -1.57
CA VAL A 128 7.29 1.24 -1.24
C VAL A 128 7.92 2.21 -2.25
N ASP A 129 9.19 1.99 -2.61
CA ASP A 129 9.87 2.78 -3.64
C ASP A 129 9.21 2.60 -5.01
N LEU A 130 8.85 1.37 -5.38
CA LEU A 130 8.14 1.08 -6.62
C LEU A 130 6.77 1.77 -6.67
N ALA A 131 6.05 1.81 -5.54
CA ALA A 131 4.75 2.47 -5.46
C ALA A 131 4.87 4.00 -5.64
N VAL A 132 5.87 4.63 -5.02
CA VAL A 132 6.15 6.06 -5.21
C VAL A 132 6.58 6.36 -6.64
N ALA A 133 7.46 5.55 -7.22
CA ALA A 133 7.90 5.69 -8.61
C ALA A 133 6.74 5.53 -9.60
N ALA A 134 5.84 4.57 -9.38
CA ALA A 134 4.64 4.38 -10.19
C ALA A 134 3.71 5.61 -10.11
N ALA A 135 3.51 6.17 -8.91
CA ALA A 135 2.71 7.39 -8.73
C ALA A 135 3.28 8.58 -9.52
N TRP A 136 4.61 8.75 -9.54
CA TRP A 136 5.27 9.78 -10.35
C TRP A 136 5.14 9.52 -11.85
N GLY A 137 5.39 8.27 -12.28
CA GLY A 137 5.28 7.88 -13.69
C GLY A 137 3.88 8.15 -14.25
N LEU A 138 2.85 7.89 -13.44
CA LEU A 138 1.46 8.17 -13.82
C LEU A 138 1.18 9.67 -13.91
N GLY A 139 1.75 10.49 -13.01
CA GLY A 139 1.63 11.95 -13.09
C GLY A 139 2.33 12.54 -14.33
N LEU A 140 3.49 11.98 -14.71
CA LEU A 140 4.19 12.35 -15.94
C LEU A 140 3.40 11.94 -17.19
N GLN A 141 2.82 10.73 -17.21
CA GLN A 141 1.95 10.31 -18.31
C GLN A 141 0.73 11.22 -18.44
N ALA A 142 0.13 11.68 -17.34
CA ALA A 142 -0.99 12.62 -17.37
C ALA A 142 -0.63 13.97 -18.04
N LEU A 143 0.63 14.42 -17.93
CA LEU A 143 1.13 15.57 -18.68
C LEU A 143 1.37 15.26 -20.17
N VAL A 144 1.96 14.11 -20.48
CA VAL A 144 2.27 13.72 -21.88
C VAL A 144 0.99 13.56 -22.72
N PHE A 145 -0.08 13.06 -22.12
CA PHE A 145 -1.37 12.86 -22.79
C PHE A 145 -2.35 14.05 -22.62
N GLU A 146 -1.86 15.21 -22.19
CA GLU A 146 -2.68 16.40 -22.05
C GLU A 146 -3.36 16.77 -23.37
N GLY A 147 -4.66 17.05 -23.31
CA GLY A 147 -5.49 17.37 -24.49
C GLY A 147 -5.79 16.17 -25.40
N ARG A 148 -5.16 15.01 -25.16
CA ARG A 148 -5.39 13.77 -25.91
C ARG A 148 -6.18 12.73 -25.12
N ARG A 149 -6.28 12.89 -23.80
CA ARG A 149 -7.14 12.10 -22.91
C ARG A 149 -7.85 12.99 -21.91
N THR A 150 -9.07 12.63 -21.56
CA THR A 150 -9.81 13.28 -20.48
C THR A 150 -9.33 12.82 -19.11
N ASP A 151 -9.64 13.61 -18.08
CA ASP A 151 -9.33 13.23 -16.70
C ASP A 151 -10.08 11.95 -16.30
N GLU A 152 -11.29 11.75 -16.83
CA GLU A 152 -12.12 10.55 -16.63
C GLU A 152 -11.47 9.29 -17.21
N GLU A 153 -10.92 9.36 -18.42
CA GLU A 153 -10.19 8.24 -19.03
C GLU A 153 -8.97 7.85 -18.20
N THR A 154 -8.28 8.86 -17.67
CA THR A 154 -7.14 8.65 -16.79
C THR A 154 -7.59 7.99 -15.48
N GLN A 155 -8.63 8.49 -14.81
CA GLN A 155 -9.20 7.88 -13.61
C GLN A 155 -9.67 6.43 -13.84
N ALA A 156 -10.29 6.15 -15.00
CA ALA A 156 -10.73 4.81 -15.36
C ALA A 156 -9.56 3.83 -15.54
N LEU A 157 -8.39 4.29 -16.01
CA LEU A 157 -7.18 3.46 -16.05
C LEU A 157 -6.70 3.10 -14.64
N PHE A 158 -6.68 4.06 -13.71
CA PHE A 158 -6.32 3.80 -12.31
C PHE A 158 -7.28 2.82 -11.64
N ALA A 159 -8.60 3.03 -11.82
CA ALA A 159 -9.62 2.15 -11.25
C ALA A 159 -9.49 0.71 -11.77
N ARG A 160 -9.22 0.54 -13.08
CA ARG A 160 -8.97 -0.78 -13.69
C ARG A 160 -7.72 -1.47 -13.13
N SER A 161 -6.61 -0.74 -13.02
CA SER A 161 -5.37 -1.29 -12.45
C SER A 161 -5.57 -1.75 -11.00
N ARG A 162 -6.26 -0.95 -10.19
CA ARG A 162 -6.62 -1.31 -8.81
C ARG A 162 -7.50 -2.56 -8.75
N ALA A 163 -8.58 -2.60 -9.54
CA ALA A 163 -9.48 -3.75 -9.57
C ALA A 163 -8.77 -5.05 -9.95
N ARG A 164 -7.79 -4.97 -10.86
CA ARG A 164 -6.96 -6.12 -11.25
C ARG A 164 -6.06 -6.60 -10.11
N LEU A 165 -5.38 -5.68 -9.42
CA LEU A 165 -4.57 -6.00 -8.24
C LEU A 165 -5.41 -6.62 -7.12
N ASP A 166 -6.58 -6.04 -6.84
CA ASP A 166 -7.51 -6.58 -5.84
C ASP A 166 -7.99 -7.98 -6.20
N GLY A 167 -8.27 -8.23 -7.48
CA GLY A 167 -8.61 -9.57 -7.99
C GLY A 167 -7.48 -10.58 -7.79
N GLN A 168 -6.24 -10.22 -8.12
CA GLN A 168 -5.07 -11.08 -7.91
C GLN A 168 -4.79 -11.33 -6.43
N ALA A 169 -4.95 -10.33 -5.57
CA ALA A 169 -4.80 -10.48 -4.12
C ALA A 169 -5.85 -11.44 -3.54
N LYS A 170 -7.11 -11.37 -4.01
CA LYS A 170 -8.16 -12.32 -3.62
C LYS A 170 -7.85 -13.74 -4.07
N LEU A 171 -7.33 -13.92 -5.28
CA LEU A 171 -6.90 -15.24 -5.80
C LEU A 171 -5.74 -15.82 -4.99
N LEU A 172 -4.72 -15.01 -4.69
CA LEU A 172 -3.62 -15.39 -3.80
C LEU A 172 -4.11 -15.74 -2.40
N GLY A 173 -5.08 -14.98 -1.88
CA GLY A 173 -5.78 -15.32 -0.64
C GLY A 173 -6.42 -16.69 -0.74
N THR A 174 -7.22 -16.96 -1.76
CA THR A 174 -7.91 -18.25 -1.90
C THR A 174 -6.97 -19.45 -2.04
N LEU A 175 -5.80 -19.25 -2.66
CA LEU A 175 -4.79 -20.28 -2.92
C LEU A 175 -3.68 -20.37 -1.84
N SER A 176 -3.67 -19.48 -0.84
CA SER A 176 -2.68 -19.50 0.24
C SER A 176 -2.92 -20.68 1.18
N TYR A 177 -1.84 -21.38 1.55
CA TYR A 177 -1.90 -22.50 2.49
C TYR A 177 -2.49 -22.08 3.85
N GLN A 178 -2.34 -20.82 4.26
CA GLN A 178 -2.94 -20.27 5.49
C GLN A 178 -4.47 -20.37 5.48
N ASN A 179 -5.09 -20.12 4.32
CA ASN A 179 -6.54 -20.29 4.15
C ASN A 179 -6.95 -21.75 3.97
N VAL A 180 -6.01 -22.65 3.67
CA VAL A 180 -6.23 -24.09 3.75
C VAL A 180 -6.23 -24.51 5.23
N LEU A 181 -5.26 -24.05 6.03
CA LEU A 181 -5.22 -24.29 7.47
C LEU A 181 -6.48 -23.74 8.18
N ALA A 182 -6.90 -22.52 7.87
CA ALA A 182 -8.10 -21.90 8.44
C ALA A 182 -9.41 -22.65 8.13
N ARG A 183 -9.43 -23.49 7.08
CA ARG A 183 -10.58 -24.34 6.72
C ARG A 183 -10.57 -25.70 7.42
N GLY A 184 -9.63 -25.93 8.35
CA GLY A 184 -9.56 -27.14 9.15
C GLY A 184 -8.64 -28.23 8.60
N PHE A 185 -7.77 -27.89 7.65
CA PHE A 185 -6.68 -28.78 7.24
C PHE A 185 -5.44 -28.52 8.11
N ALA A 186 -4.51 -29.47 8.12
CA ALA A 186 -3.23 -29.33 8.81
C ALA A 186 -2.09 -29.57 7.82
N LEU A 187 -0.96 -28.89 8.03
CA LEU A 187 0.26 -29.08 7.28
C LEU A 187 1.24 -29.91 8.12
N VAL A 188 1.72 -31.02 7.56
CA VAL A 188 2.63 -31.94 8.25
C VAL A 188 4.05 -31.73 7.76
N ARG A 189 4.98 -31.57 8.70
CA ARG A 189 6.42 -31.43 8.44
C ARG A 189 7.19 -32.50 9.19
N ALA A 190 8.32 -32.93 8.63
CA ALA A 190 9.29 -33.73 9.34
C ALA A 190 10.06 -32.86 10.36
N ALA A 191 10.83 -33.50 11.25
CA ALA A 191 11.63 -32.81 12.27
C ALA A 191 12.64 -31.80 11.69
N ASP A 192 13.03 -31.94 10.42
CA ASP A 192 13.91 -31.01 9.70
C ASP A 192 13.18 -29.84 9.03
N GLY A 193 11.84 -29.76 9.15
CA GLY A 193 10.99 -28.75 8.53
C GLY A 193 10.49 -29.08 7.13
N THR A 194 10.87 -30.23 6.56
CA THR A 194 10.47 -30.67 5.23
C THR A 194 8.97 -31.00 5.19
N MET A 195 8.23 -30.42 4.24
CA MET A 195 6.78 -30.69 4.09
C MET A 195 6.51 -32.12 3.59
N LEU A 196 5.76 -32.88 4.37
CA LEU A 196 5.35 -34.25 4.06
C LEU A 196 3.99 -34.24 3.39
N ARG A 197 3.96 -34.59 2.10
CA ARG A 197 2.73 -34.58 1.27
C ARG A 197 2.09 -35.95 1.08
N ARG A 198 2.77 -37.03 1.50
CA ARG A 198 2.33 -38.41 1.33
C ARG A 198 2.72 -39.23 2.55
N ALA A 199 1.83 -40.11 3.00
CA ALA A 199 2.07 -40.99 4.15
C ALA A 199 3.27 -41.92 3.95
N VAL A 200 3.55 -42.35 2.71
CA VAL A 200 4.71 -43.22 2.39
C VAL A 200 6.07 -42.56 2.66
N ALA A 201 6.11 -41.24 2.77
CA ALA A 201 7.33 -40.49 3.08
C ALA A 201 7.55 -40.32 4.59
N VAL A 202 6.70 -40.91 5.43
CA VAL A 202 6.79 -40.85 6.88
C VAL A 202 7.34 -42.17 7.39
N ASP A 203 8.54 -42.13 7.96
CA ASP A 203 9.13 -43.30 8.59
C ASP A 203 8.38 -43.66 9.90
N PRO A 204 8.19 -44.96 10.19
CA PRO A 204 7.58 -45.38 11.45
C PRO A 204 8.39 -44.87 12.65
N GLY A 205 7.73 -44.24 13.62
CA GLY A 205 8.37 -43.61 14.79
C GLY A 205 8.89 -42.18 14.57
N ALA A 206 8.81 -41.63 13.35
CA ALA A 206 9.31 -40.29 13.06
C ALA A 206 8.59 -39.20 13.86
N ALA A 207 9.37 -38.21 14.34
CA ALA A 207 8.82 -36.99 14.93
C ALA A 207 8.33 -36.06 13.81
N LEU A 208 7.12 -35.53 14.01
CA LEU A 208 6.39 -34.71 13.06
C LEU A 208 6.00 -33.39 13.74
N ASP A 209 6.04 -32.31 12.97
CA ASP A 209 5.43 -31.04 13.33
C ASP A 209 4.13 -30.88 12.52
N VAL A 210 3.03 -30.63 13.22
CA VAL A 210 1.71 -30.46 12.62
C VAL A 210 1.26 -29.04 12.85
N GLU A 211 1.21 -28.26 11.77
CA GLU A 211 0.82 -26.87 11.74
C GLU A 211 -0.69 -26.76 11.46
N PHE A 212 -1.41 -26.08 12.35
CA PHE A 212 -2.79 -25.67 12.25
C PHE A 212 -2.89 -24.15 12.04
N ALA A 213 -4.10 -23.64 11.86
CA ALA A 213 -4.33 -22.22 11.65
C ALA A 213 -3.89 -21.34 12.83
N ASP A 214 -3.85 -21.90 14.03
CA ASP A 214 -3.63 -21.21 15.30
C ASP A 214 -2.33 -21.61 15.99
N GLY A 215 -1.57 -22.57 15.46
CA GLY A 215 -0.31 -22.98 16.05
C GLY A 215 0.21 -24.32 15.56
N HIS A 216 1.26 -24.78 16.21
CA HIS A 216 1.97 -26.02 15.88
C HIS A 216 1.86 -27.01 17.04
N ILE A 217 1.76 -28.30 16.73
CA ILE A 217 1.86 -29.39 17.71
C ILE A 217 2.86 -30.45 17.25
N GLY A 218 3.58 -31.03 18.21
CA GLY A 218 4.41 -32.21 17.96
C GLY A 218 3.56 -33.49 17.88
N ALA A 219 3.89 -34.36 16.92
CA ALA A 219 3.29 -35.69 16.78
C ALA A 219 4.37 -36.73 16.47
N HIS A 220 4.06 -38.02 16.73
CA HIS A 220 4.93 -39.12 16.33
C HIS A 220 4.16 -40.10 15.45
N ALA A 221 4.80 -40.56 14.36
CA ALA A 221 4.24 -41.59 13.49
C ALA A 221 4.26 -42.95 14.20
N ASP A 222 3.16 -43.70 14.19
CA ASP A 222 3.15 -45.02 14.80
C ASP A 222 4.08 -45.99 14.08
N ALA A 223 4.70 -46.87 14.86
CA ALA A 223 5.71 -47.80 14.38
C ALA A 223 5.16 -49.05 13.63
N GLY A 224 3.86 -49.13 13.34
CA GLY A 224 3.25 -50.30 12.67
C GLY A 224 1.74 -50.21 12.43
N GLU A 225 1.19 -51.19 11.69
CA GLU A 225 -0.26 -51.33 11.45
C GLU A 225 -1.01 -51.40 12.79
N ARG A 226 -1.71 -50.32 13.15
CA ARG A 226 -2.65 -50.35 14.28
C ARG A 226 -3.80 -51.30 13.95
N LYS A 227 -3.80 -52.48 14.59
CA LYS A 227 -5.02 -53.29 14.75
C LYS A 227 -6.03 -52.44 15.52
N ALA A 228 -7.16 -52.11 14.89
CA ALA A 228 -8.18 -51.25 15.48
C ALA A 228 -8.61 -51.78 16.87
N GLU A 229 -8.40 -50.97 17.91
CA GLU A 229 -8.95 -51.26 19.24
C GLU A 229 -10.47 -51.04 19.25
N PRO A 230 -11.22 -51.85 20.04
CA PRO A 230 -12.68 -51.82 20.00
C PRO A 230 -13.20 -50.52 20.61
N ARG A 231 -14.05 -49.84 19.83
CA ARG A 231 -14.78 -48.64 20.23
C ARG A 231 -15.51 -48.89 21.56
N ALA A 232 -15.20 -48.10 22.59
CA ALA A 232 -15.90 -48.14 23.87
C ALA A 232 -17.42 -47.99 23.65
N LYS A 233 -18.20 -48.89 24.26
CA LYS A 233 -19.67 -48.94 24.13
C LYS A 233 -20.28 -47.62 24.62
N ALA A 234 -21.07 -46.98 23.77
CA ALA A 234 -21.93 -45.88 24.16
C ALA A 234 -22.95 -46.35 25.22
N PRO A 235 -23.33 -45.51 26.20
CA PRO A 235 -24.30 -45.89 27.22
C PRO A 235 -25.67 -46.12 26.57
N SER A 236 -26.29 -47.26 26.87
CA SER A 236 -27.63 -47.60 26.39
C SER A 236 -28.65 -46.62 26.94
N ARG A 237 -29.39 -45.97 26.05
CA ARG A 237 -30.57 -45.17 26.38
C ARG A 237 -31.55 -46.00 27.21
N GLY A 238 -31.90 -45.49 28.39
CA GLY A 238 -32.96 -46.00 29.22
C GLY A 238 -34.26 -46.08 28.43
N ARG A 239 -34.93 -47.20 28.57
CA ARG A 239 -36.21 -47.52 27.95
C ARG A 239 -37.29 -46.76 28.72
N ASP A 240 -37.89 -45.74 28.10
CA ASP A 240 -39.15 -45.16 28.56
C ASP A 240 -40.26 -46.18 28.27
N GLU A 241 -40.60 -47.01 29.26
CA GLU A 241 -41.84 -47.77 29.26
C GLU A 241 -42.95 -46.89 29.85
N LYS A 242 -43.73 -46.28 28.95
CA LYS A 242 -45.08 -45.80 29.26
C LYS A 242 -46.03 -46.99 29.39
N GLN A 243 -46.44 -47.30 30.62
CA GLN A 243 -47.68 -48.01 30.96
C GLN A 243 -47.87 -47.77 32.47
N GLY A 244 -48.80 -46.95 32.99
CA GLY A 244 -50.23 -46.84 32.72
C GLY A 244 -50.99 -47.58 33.82
N SER A 245 -51.55 -46.87 34.81
CA SER A 245 -52.89 -47.11 35.43
C SER A 245 -53.05 -46.53 36.85
N LEU A 246 -54.00 -45.59 36.97
CA LEU A 246 -55.07 -45.45 37.97
C LEU A 246 -54.76 -45.72 39.46
N LEU A 247 -54.78 -44.66 40.28
CA LEU A 247 -55.90 -44.28 41.17
C LEU A 247 -55.59 -42.93 41.85
#